data_AF-A0A8K0DDA6-F1
#
_entry.id   AF-A0A8K0DDA6-F1
#
_cell.length_a   1.000
_cell.length_b   1.000
_cell.length_c   1.000
_cell.angle_alpha   90.00
_cell.angle_beta   90.00
_cell.angle_gamma   90.00
#
_symmetry.space_group_name_H-M   'P 1'
#
loop_
_entity.id
_entity.type
_entity.pdbx_description
1 polymer ?
#
loop_
_entity_poly.entity_id
_entity_poly.type
_entity_poly.pdbx_seq_one_letter_code
_entity_poly.pdbx_strand_id
1 'polypeptide(L)'
;MAGLKNEPEENTQKRTSRSILDHFNNISNDNEASRLKNSILLIKHLCVNHKNDDDNELRYALDRLIRGLGSSRNCARIGFYSSLVTLINVSPSLETNQVLQSIAKQLQTGGSNSKSENGDIYTGQVLACGALIRSERFLKSSAEEQKQVLELLLEAGKKRSYLTLAASTFIINVLDMVDANQFEQVIWPALKPEILKPWPEQTIDSIYILTLIHKKFPQSLKASTLKKHLETREIFCEENIKPLGDILL
;
A
#
# COMPACT_ATOMS: atom_id res chain seq x y z
N MET A 1 47.60 5.55 33.92
CA MET A 1 46.17 5.19 33.95
C MET A 1 45.37 6.39 33.45
N ALA A 2 45.07 6.42 32.15
CA ALA A 2 44.28 7.47 31.54
C ALA A 2 42.80 7.21 31.86
N GLY A 3 42.14 8.18 32.50
CA GLY A 3 40.72 8.10 32.85
C GLY A 3 39.86 8.05 31.59
N LEU A 4 39.15 6.94 31.42
CA LEU A 4 38.01 6.85 30.51
C LEU A 4 36.94 7.82 31.00
N LYS A 5 36.79 8.95 30.29
CA LYS A 5 35.62 9.82 30.45
C LYS A 5 34.42 9.07 29.89
N ASN A 6 33.49 8.70 30.77
CA ASN A 6 32.15 8.32 30.37
C ASN A 6 31.53 9.53 29.65
N GLU A 7 31.34 9.43 28.33
CA GLU A 7 30.48 10.37 27.63
C GLU A 7 29.05 10.19 28.16
N PRO A 8 28.35 11.27 28.56
CA PRO A 8 27.00 11.15 29.11
C PRO A 8 26.04 10.66 28.03
N GLU A 9 25.32 9.56 28.31
CA GLU A 9 24.36 8.89 27.43
C GLU A 9 23.35 9.87 26.78
N GLU A 10 23.03 10.97 27.47
CA GLU A 10 22.16 12.05 27.01
C GLU A 10 22.69 12.79 25.76
N ASN A 11 24.01 12.94 25.61
CA ASN A 11 24.62 13.61 24.45
C ASN A 11 24.68 12.68 23.22
N THR A 12 24.77 11.37 23.46
CA THR A 12 24.75 10.33 22.44
C THR A 12 23.35 10.15 21.86
N GLN A 13 22.31 10.04 22.69
CA GLN A 13 20.91 9.98 22.24
C GLN A 13 20.49 11.23 21.45
N LYS A 14 20.96 12.43 21.85
CA LYS A 14 20.65 13.69 21.17
C LYS A 14 21.36 13.85 19.81
N ARG A 15 22.52 13.22 19.62
CA ARG A 15 23.20 13.11 18.32
C ARG A 15 22.54 12.07 17.42
N THR A 16 22.13 10.94 17.97
CA THR A 16 21.43 9.87 17.25
C THR A 16 20.08 10.33 16.72
N SER A 17 19.28 11.04 17.53
CA SER A 17 17.98 11.58 17.08
C SER A 17 18.11 12.65 15.98
N ARG A 18 19.17 13.47 16.01
CA ARG A 18 19.50 14.39 14.90
C ARG A 18 19.85 13.64 13.61
N SER A 19 20.62 12.55 13.70
CA SER A 19 21.01 11.75 12.53
C SER A 19 19.82 11.13 11.80
N ILE A 20 18.82 10.64 12.53
CA ILE A 20 17.60 10.06 11.92
C ILE A 20 16.77 11.11 11.21
N LEU A 21 16.59 12.29 11.83
CA LEU A 21 15.84 13.39 11.22
C LEU A 21 16.49 13.83 9.90
N ASP A 22 17.82 13.85 9.84
CA ASP A 22 18.56 14.16 8.63
C ASP A 22 18.33 13.11 7.53
N HIS A 23 18.24 11.82 7.88
CA HIS A 23 17.89 10.78 6.91
C HIS A 23 16.49 11.02 6.32
N PHE A 24 15.49 11.36 7.14
CA PHE A 24 14.14 11.66 6.63
C PHE A 24 14.09 12.85 5.69
N ASN A 25 14.82 13.92 6.00
CA ASN A 25 14.89 15.09 5.11
C ASN A 25 15.45 14.69 3.74
N ASN A 26 16.48 13.83 3.71
CA ASN A 26 17.10 13.38 2.48
C ASN A 26 16.35 12.27 1.74
N ILE A 27 15.53 11.46 2.42
CA ILE A 27 14.57 10.54 1.78
C ILE A 27 13.56 11.31 0.92
N SER A 28 13.28 12.57 1.26
CA SER A 28 12.41 13.45 0.48
C SER A 28 13.13 14.31 -0.57
N ASN A 29 14.43 14.08 -0.80
CA ASN A 29 15.24 14.87 -1.73
C ASN A 29 14.87 14.60 -3.20
N ASP A 30 15.05 15.57 -4.09
CA ASP A 30 14.78 15.41 -5.53
C ASP A 30 15.81 14.50 -6.22
N ASN A 31 17.03 14.40 -5.67
CA ASN A 31 18.08 13.51 -6.15
C ASN A 31 17.85 12.06 -5.69
N GLU A 32 17.70 11.14 -6.65
CA GLU A 32 17.44 9.71 -6.39
C GLU A 32 18.53 9.02 -5.58
N ALA A 33 19.80 9.27 -5.89
CA ALA A 33 20.92 8.67 -5.16
C ALA A 33 20.93 9.11 -3.68
N SER A 34 20.57 10.37 -3.41
CA SER A 34 20.42 10.88 -2.05
C SER A 34 19.27 10.19 -1.31
N ARG A 35 18.11 10.01 -1.98
CA ARG A 35 16.98 9.26 -1.39
C ARG A 35 17.41 7.84 -1.03
N LEU A 36 17.95 7.09 -2.00
CA LEU A 36 18.34 5.69 -1.81
C LEU A 36 19.39 5.53 -0.70
N LYS A 37 20.43 6.37 -0.72
CA LYS A 37 21.48 6.35 0.31
C LYS A 37 20.88 6.54 1.71
N ASN A 38 19.99 7.51 1.87
CA ASN A 38 19.42 7.82 3.19
C ASN A 38 18.35 6.82 3.62
N SER A 39 17.60 6.22 2.70
CA SER A 39 16.75 5.05 2.98
C SER A 39 17.57 3.91 3.57
N ILE A 40 18.70 3.56 2.93
CA ILE A 40 19.58 2.48 3.39
C ILE A 40 20.16 2.80 4.78
N LEU A 41 20.63 4.05 4.99
CA LEU A 41 21.19 4.46 6.28
C LEU A 41 20.15 4.41 7.40
N LEU A 42 18.93 4.91 7.16
CA LEU A 42 17.82 4.83 8.11
C LEU A 42 17.51 3.37 8.47
N ILE A 43 17.34 2.50 7.47
CA ILE A 43 16.97 1.10 7.70
C ILE A 43 18.08 0.36 8.44
N LYS A 44 19.36 0.56 8.06
CA LYS A 44 20.50 -0.01 8.78
C LYS A 44 20.52 0.43 10.24
N HIS A 45 20.29 1.71 10.50
CA HIS A 45 20.20 2.25 11.85
C HIS A 45 19.11 1.54 12.66
N LEU A 46 17.89 1.47 12.11
CA LEU A 46 16.76 0.82 12.78
C LEU A 46 16.99 -0.69 13.01
N CYS A 47 17.59 -1.41 12.05
CA CYS A 47 17.88 -2.83 12.20
C CYS A 47 18.99 -3.13 13.21
N VAL A 48 20.02 -2.28 13.31
CA VAL A 48 21.14 -2.50 14.24
C VAL A 48 20.72 -2.21 15.68
N ASN A 49 19.91 -1.17 15.90
CA ASN A 49 19.52 -0.73 17.25
C ASN A 49 18.28 -1.44 17.79
N HIS A 50 17.59 -2.23 16.97
CA HIS A 50 16.43 -3.03 17.38
C HIS A 50 16.71 -4.08 18.47
N LYS A 51 17.98 -4.31 18.83
CA LYS A 51 18.39 -5.26 19.87
C LYS A 51 18.20 -4.72 21.31
N ASN A 52 17.94 -3.43 21.48
CA ASN A 52 17.89 -2.75 22.79
C ASN A 52 16.55 -2.02 23.04
N ASP A 53 15.43 -2.72 23.03
CA ASP A 53 14.11 -2.22 23.51
C ASP A 53 13.57 -0.91 22.89
N ASP A 54 14.14 -0.44 21.77
CA ASP A 54 13.79 0.86 21.18
C ASP A 54 12.62 0.79 20.17
N ASP A 55 11.54 0.10 20.57
CA ASP A 55 10.28 0.02 19.81
C ASP A 55 9.69 1.41 19.51
N ASN A 56 10.04 2.41 20.33
CA ASN A 56 9.65 3.80 20.14
C ASN A 56 10.29 4.43 18.90
N GLU A 57 11.57 4.14 18.63
CA GLU A 57 12.28 4.67 17.46
C GLU A 57 11.74 4.02 16.16
N LEU A 58 11.51 2.70 16.15
CA LEU A 58 10.88 2.02 15.02
C LEU A 58 9.47 2.58 14.76
N ARG A 59 8.65 2.73 15.81
CA ARG A 59 7.29 3.27 15.68
C ARG A 59 7.30 4.71 15.19
N TYR A 60 8.23 5.53 15.68
CA TYR A 60 8.42 6.89 15.19
C TYR A 60 8.78 6.90 13.70
N ALA A 61 9.71 6.04 13.29
CA ALA A 61 10.12 5.94 11.90
C ALA A 61 8.97 5.47 11.00
N LEU A 62 8.21 4.47 11.43
CA LEU A 62 7.00 3.99 10.76
C LEU A 62 5.99 5.13 10.55
N ASP A 63 5.64 5.84 11.63
CA ASP A 63 4.70 6.97 11.59
C ASP A 63 5.17 8.05 10.60
N ARG A 64 6.48 8.34 10.57
CA ARG A 64 7.05 9.35 9.68
C ARG A 64 7.10 8.92 8.22
N LEU A 65 7.43 7.65 7.96
CA LEU A 65 7.40 7.07 6.61
C LEU A 65 5.97 7.07 6.05
N ILE A 66 4.99 6.62 6.83
CA ILE A 66 3.58 6.57 6.42
C ILE A 66 3.03 7.97 6.17
N ARG A 67 3.28 8.94 7.07
CA ARG A 67 2.89 10.33 6.85
C ARG A 67 3.48 10.90 5.56
N GLY A 68 4.74 10.56 5.28
CA GLY A 68 5.44 11.00 4.08
C GLY A 68 4.82 10.53 2.75
N LEU A 69 4.05 9.44 2.76
CA LEU A 69 3.30 8.97 1.59
C LEU A 69 2.19 9.94 1.17
N GLY A 70 1.66 10.72 2.12
CA GLY A 70 0.69 11.79 1.87
C GLY A 70 1.30 13.12 1.44
N SER A 71 2.57 13.14 1.01
CA SER A 71 3.20 14.36 0.50
C SER A 71 2.65 14.73 -0.88
N SER A 72 2.49 16.04 -1.15
CA SER A 72 2.17 16.57 -2.48
C SER A 72 3.34 16.44 -3.47
N ARG A 73 4.57 16.23 -2.99
CA ARG A 73 5.79 16.09 -3.81
C ARG A 73 6.01 14.64 -4.24
N ASN A 74 6.04 14.39 -5.55
CA ASN A 74 6.19 13.03 -6.08
C ASN A 74 7.52 12.35 -5.68
N CYS A 75 8.63 13.09 -5.73
CA CYS A 75 9.94 12.63 -5.29
C CYS A 75 9.94 12.17 -3.82
N ALA A 76 9.23 12.89 -2.95
CA ALA A 76 9.08 12.54 -1.55
C ALA A 76 8.28 11.25 -1.40
N ARG A 77 7.14 11.12 -2.09
CA ARG A 77 6.34 9.88 -2.09
C ARG A 77 7.17 8.67 -2.52
N ILE A 78 7.99 8.81 -3.57
CA ILE A 78 8.87 7.73 -4.04
C ILE A 78 9.83 7.29 -2.93
N GLY A 79 10.56 8.23 -2.31
CA GLY A 79 11.52 7.90 -1.26
C GLY A 79 10.88 7.31 -0.01
N PHE A 80 9.77 7.87 0.45
CA PHE A 80 9.04 7.34 1.60
C PHE A 80 8.47 5.95 1.31
N TYR A 81 7.89 5.74 0.13
CA TYR A 81 7.35 4.45 -0.28
C TYR A 81 8.41 3.37 -0.36
N SER A 82 9.53 3.61 -1.04
CA SER A 82 10.62 2.62 -1.16
C SER A 82 11.23 2.29 0.21
N SER A 83 11.38 3.29 1.08
CA SER A 83 11.86 3.10 2.44
C SER A 83 10.89 2.25 3.27
N LEU A 84 9.58 2.52 3.18
CA LEU A 84 8.55 1.78 3.92
C LEU A 84 8.46 0.32 3.46
N VAL A 85 8.44 0.06 2.14
CA VAL A 85 8.44 -1.31 1.60
C VAL A 85 9.63 -2.09 2.16
N THR A 86 10.82 -1.49 2.13
CA THR A 86 12.03 -2.15 2.60
C THR A 86 11.98 -2.36 4.12
N LEU A 87 11.57 -1.36 4.90
CA LEU A 87 11.44 -1.48 6.36
C LEU A 87 10.49 -2.62 6.74
N ILE A 88 9.30 -2.70 6.14
CA ILE A 88 8.32 -3.77 6.42
C ILE A 88 8.89 -5.14 6.06
N ASN A 89 9.65 -5.22 4.96
CA ASN A 89 10.23 -6.48 4.50
C ASN A 89 11.34 -6.99 5.44
N VAL A 90 12.22 -6.10 5.91
CA VAL A 90 13.40 -6.47 6.72
C VAL A 90 13.16 -6.48 8.23
N SER A 91 11.99 -6.01 8.70
CA SER A 91 11.61 -6.00 10.12
C SER A 91 10.50 -7.02 10.40
N PRO A 92 10.83 -8.27 10.77
CA PRO A 92 9.85 -9.29 11.16
C PRO A 92 8.98 -8.87 12.35
N SER A 93 9.53 -8.06 13.26
CA SER A 93 8.84 -7.50 14.44
C SER A 93 7.71 -6.55 14.10
N LEU A 94 7.71 -5.97 12.89
CA LEU A 94 6.68 -5.04 12.47
C LEU A 94 5.46 -5.80 11.94
N GLU A 95 4.40 -5.80 12.73
CA GLU A 95 3.14 -6.47 12.42
C GLU A 95 2.26 -5.65 11.48
N THR A 96 1.43 -6.33 10.70
CA THR A 96 0.48 -5.69 9.77
C THR A 96 -0.46 -4.75 10.51
N ASN A 97 -0.99 -5.17 11.66
CA ASN A 97 -1.84 -4.34 12.51
C ASN A 97 -1.16 -3.02 12.93
N GLN A 98 0.12 -3.02 13.26
CA GLN A 98 0.86 -1.80 13.62
C GLN A 98 0.94 -0.82 12.43
N VAL A 99 1.15 -1.34 11.22
CA VAL A 99 1.11 -0.54 9.98
C VAL A 99 -0.28 0.04 9.75
N LEU A 100 -1.34 -0.77 9.87
CA LEU A 100 -2.74 -0.32 9.72
C LEU A 100 -3.12 0.75 10.74
N GLN A 101 -2.73 0.58 12.00
CA GLN A 101 -2.92 1.61 13.05
C GLN A 101 -2.20 2.91 12.70
N SER A 102 -0.97 2.82 12.20
CA SER A 102 -0.21 4.00 11.79
C SER A 102 -0.84 4.68 10.58
N ILE A 103 -1.36 3.94 9.59
CA ILE A 103 -2.13 4.53 8.48
C ILE A 103 -3.34 5.30 9.00
N ALA A 104 -4.15 4.68 9.87
CA ALA A 104 -5.33 5.29 10.46
C ALA A 104 -5.00 6.54 11.30
N LYS A 105 -3.80 6.61 11.89
CA LYS A 105 -3.32 7.75 12.68
C LYS A 105 -2.76 8.87 11.81
N GLN A 106 -1.99 8.55 10.78
CA GLN A 106 -1.17 9.52 10.04
C GLN A 106 -1.84 10.03 8.76
N LEU A 107 -2.77 9.27 8.19
CA LEU A 107 -3.40 9.55 6.90
C LEU A 107 -4.92 9.74 7.08
N GLN A 108 -5.28 10.73 7.89
CA GLN A 108 -6.68 11.06 8.22
C GLN A 108 -7.23 12.15 7.33
N THR A 109 -8.36 11.87 6.67
CA THR A 109 -9.12 12.90 5.96
C THR A 109 -10.08 13.62 6.90
N GLY A 110 -10.13 14.95 6.81
CA GLY A 110 -11.05 15.79 7.59
C GLY A 110 -11.77 16.82 6.73
N GLY A 111 -12.88 17.35 7.23
CA GLY A 111 -13.65 18.41 6.56
C GLY A 111 -12.90 19.74 6.45
N SER A 112 -11.89 19.96 7.29
CA SER A 112 -10.99 21.11 7.24
C SER A 112 -9.92 21.01 6.14
N ASN A 113 -9.67 19.81 5.61
CA ASN A 113 -8.65 19.60 4.59
C ASN A 113 -9.16 20.10 3.24
N SER A 114 -8.27 20.66 2.44
CA SER A 114 -8.57 20.98 1.04
C SER A 114 -8.85 19.70 0.23
N LYS A 115 -9.52 19.86 -0.92
CA LYS A 115 -9.75 18.73 -1.87
C LYS A 115 -8.43 18.12 -2.36
N SER A 116 -7.37 18.94 -2.47
CA SER A 116 -6.04 18.50 -2.88
C SER A 116 -5.36 17.71 -1.77
N GLU A 117 -5.35 18.21 -0.53
CA GLU A 117 -4.77 17.48 0.61
C GLU A 117 -5.46 16.14 0.84
N ASN A 118 -6.79 16.09 0.74
CA ASN A 118 -7.49 14.81 0.80
C ASN A 118 -7.07 13.87 -0.33
N GLY A 119 -6.79 14.39 -1.53
CA GLY A 119 -6.22 13.61 -2.64
C GLY A 119 -4.83 13.05 -2.34
N ASP A 120 -3.95 13.87 -1.74
CA ASP A 120 -2.62 13.43 -1.31
C ASP A 120 -2.71 12.37 -0.20
N ILE A 121 -3.63 12.52 0.75
CA ILE A 121 -3.89 11.53 1.82
C ILE A 121 -4.39 10.21 1.23
N TYR A 122 -5.36 10.23 0.31
CA TYR A 122 -5.82 9.01 -0.37
C TYR A 122 -4.71 8.35 -1.19
N THR A 123 -3.84 9.14 -1.82
CA THR A 123 -2.62 8.63 -2.47
C THR A 123 -1.74 7.91 -1.45
N GLY A 124 -1.53 8.52 -0.28
CA GLY A 124 -0.77 7.92 0.80
C GLY A 124 -1.36 6.59 1.28
N GLN A 125 -2.69 6.50 1.41
CA GLN A 125 -3.38 5.27 1.82
C GLN A 125 -3.20 4.15 0.79
N VAL A 126 -3.39 4.45 -0.50
CA VAL A 126 -3.15 3.48 -1.60
C VAL A 126 -1.70 3.01 -1.60
N LEU A 127 -0.74 3.92 -1.44
CA LEU A 127 0.68 3.58 -1.36
C LEU A 127 1.01 2.76 -0.11
N ALA A 128 0.38 3.02 1.03
CA ALA A 128 0.64 2.27 2.26
C ALA A 128 0.13 0.82 2.15
N CYS A 129 -1.08 0.61 1.62
CA CYS A 129 -1.57 -0.74 1.26
C CYS A 129 -0.63 -1.41 0.25
N GLY A 130 -0.20 -0.66 -0.76
CA GLY A 130 0.78 -1.12 -1.73
C GLY A 130 2.13 -1.50 -1.14
N ALA A 131 2.53 -0.90 -0.01
CA ALA A 131 3.76 -1.23 0.68
C ALA A 131 3.65 -2.56 1.43
N LEU A 132 2.50 -2.84 2.05
CA LEU A 132 2.19 -4.15 2.64
C LEU A 132 2.16 -5.26 1.58
N ILE A 133 1.62 -4.97 0.40
CA ILE A 133 1.57 -5.93 -0.73
C ILE A 133 2.97 -6.18 -1.29
N ARG A 134 3.71 -5.13 -1.67
CA ARG A 134 5.04 -5.29 -2.31
C ARG A 134 6.16 -5.74 -1.37
N SER A 135 5.99 -5.61 -0.06
CA SER A 135 6.90 -6.20 0.92
C SER A 135 6.62 -7.69 1.18
N GLU A 136 5.61 -8.27 0.51
CA GLU A 136 5.06 -9.61 0.76
C GLU A 136 4.49 -9.80 2.17
N ARG A 137 4.36 -8.71 2.95
CA ARG A 137 3.78 -8.76 4.29
C ARG A 137 2.32 -9.19 4.24
N PHE A 138 1.58 -8.71 3.24
CA PHE A 138 0.19 -9.05 3.00
C PHE A 138 -0.07 -10.57 3.03
N LEU A 139 0.78 -11.38 2.39
CA LEU A 139 0.62 -12.84 2.36
C LEU A 139 0.82 -13.51 3.72
N LYS A 140 1.55 -12.85 4.63
CA LYS A 140 1.88 -13.34 5.97
C LYS A 140 0.91 -12.82 7.03
N SER A 141 0.01 -11.91 6.66
CA SER A 141 -1.01 -11.34 7.54
C SER A 141 -2.16 -12.32 7.74
N SER A 142 -2.93 -12.12 8.82
CA SER A 142 -4.20 -12.84 9.02
C SER A 142 -5.22 -12.50 7.93
N ALA A 143 -6.20 -13.37 7.71
CA ALA A 143 -7.28 -13.12 6.75
C ALA A 143 -8.06 -11.81 7.04
N GLU A 144 -8.22 -11.47 8.33
CA GLU A 144 -8.87 -10.22 8.75
C GLU A 144 -8.02 -8.99 8.38
N GLU A 145 -6.71 -9.03 8.61
CA GLU A 145 -5.81 -7.94 8.21
C GLU A 145 -5.73 -7.81 6.68
N GLN A 146 -5.68 -8.93 5.95
CA GLN A 146 -5.72 -8.93 4.48
C GLN A 146 -6.99 -8.25 3.97
N LYS A 147 -8.14 -8.58 4.56
CA LYS A 147 -9.41 -7.94 4.25
C LYS A 147 -9.36 -6.44 4.52
N GLN A 148 -8.87 -6.00 5.69
CA GLN A 148 -8.74 -4.58 6.03
C GLN A 148 -7.83 -3.82 5.04
N VAL A 149 -6.72 -4.43 4.61
CA VAL A 149 -5.83 -3.84 3.60
C VAL A 149 -6.55 -3.67 2.26
N LEU A 150 -7.30 -4.69 1.83
CA LEU A 150 -8.06 -4.64 0.57
C LEU A 150 -9.19 -3.62 0.61
N GLU A 151 -9.97 -3.60 1.69
CA GLU A 151 -11.05 -2.63 1.87
C GLU A 151 -10.52 -1.20 1.84
N LEU A 152 -9.45 -0.91 2.58
CA LEU A 152 -8.79 0.40 2.57
C LEU A 152 -8.25 0.76 1.18
N LEU A 153 -7.63 -0.19 0.47
CA LEU A 153 -7.11 0.02 -0.88
C LEU A 153 -8.22 0.38 -1.87
N LEU A 154 -9.32 -0.38 -1.86
CA LEU A 154 -10.49 -0.17 -2.72
C LEU A 154 -11.18 1.15 -2.39
N GLU A 155 -11.34 1.46 -1.10
CA GLU A 155 -11.98 2.68 -0.63
C GLU A 155 -11.18 3.93 -0.99
N ALA A 156 -9.87 3.92 -0.81
CA ALA A 156 -9.00 5.03 -1.20
C ALA A 156 -8.88 5.15 -2.72
N GLY A 157 -8.78 4.00 -3.43
CA GLY A 157 -8.67 3.91 -4.89
C GLY A 157 -9.85 4.52 -5.65
N LYS A 158 -11.06 4.49 -5.07
CA LYS A 158 -12.27 5.07 -5.68
C LYS A 158 -12.49 6.55 -5.39
N LYS A 159 -11.63 7.21 -4.60
CA LYS A 159 -11.82 8.64 -4.23
C LYS A 159 -11.42 9.61 -5.33
N ARG A 160 -10.53 9.21 -6.25
CA ARG A 160 -10.05 10.00 -7.38
C ARG A 160 -9.77 9.08 -8.57
N SER A 161 -10.09 9.52 -9.78
CA SER A 161 -9.92 8.72 -11.00
C SER A 161 -8.49 8.22 -11.20
N TYR A 162 -7.48 9.06 -10.93
CA TYR A 162 -6.07 8.67 -11.05
C TYR A 162 -5.61 7.63 -10.01
N LEU A 163 -6.34 7.47 -8.89
CA LEU A 163 -6.02 6.48 -7.87
C LEU A 163 -6.56 5.10 -8.21
N THR A 164 -7.58 5.02 -9.08
CA THR A 164 -8.16 3.77 -9.52
C THR A 164 -7.11 2.89 -10.20
N LEU A 165 -6.34 3.44 -11.15
CA LEU A 165 -5.25 2.73 -11.81
C LEU A 165 -4.17 2.24 -10.81
N ALA A 166 -3.80 3.07 -9.84
CA ALA A 166 -2.82 2.72 -8.82
C ALA A 166 -3.33 1.58 -7.92
N ALA A 167 -4.58 1.65 -7.47
CA ALA A 167 -5.21 0.59 -6.69
C ALA A 167 -5.34 -0.71 -7.48
N SER A 168 -5.77 -0.64 -8.74
CA SER A 168 -5.87 -1.77 -9.66
C SER A 168 -4.52 -2.47 -9.84
N THR A 169 -3.42 -1.72 -9.95
CA THR A 169 -2.07 -2.28 -10.04
C THR A 169 -1.72 -3.14 -8.82
N PHE A 170 -2.07 -2.67 -7.62
CA PHE A 170 -1.84 -3.43 -6.39
C PHE A 170 -2.77 -4.64 -6.26
N ILE A 171 -4.02 -4.53 -6.72
CA ILE A 171 -4.94 -5.67 -6.82
C ILE A 171 -4.37 -6.75 -7.73
N ILE A 172 -3.84 -6.37 -8.90
CA ILE A 172 -3.20 -7.32 -9.83
C ILE A 172 -2.02 -8.02 -9.14
N ASN A 173 -1.18 -7.29 -8.41
CA ASN A 173 -0.10 -7.89 -7.63
C ASN A 173 -0.63 -8.91 -6.60
N VAL A 174 -1.74 -8.63 -5.92
CA VAL A 174 -2.39 -9.62 -5.03
C VAL A 174 -2.84 -10.86 -5.81
N LEU A 175 -3.46 -10.70 -6.99
CA LEU A 175 -3.88 -11.83 -7.84
C LEU A 175 -2.69 -12.66 -8.35
N ASP A 176 -1.48 -12.08 -8.46
CA ASP A 176 -0.24 -12.80 -8.79
C ASP A 176 0.34 -13.57 -7.59
N MET A 177 0.01 -13.16 -6.38
CA MET A 177 0.60 -13.66 -5.13
C MET A 177 -0.20 -14.78 -4.45
N VAL A 178 -1.53 -14.83 -4.64
CA VAL A 178 -2.42 -15.75 -3.92
C VAL A 178 -2.75 -17.00 -4.74
N ASP A 179 -3.00 -18.12 -4.04
CA ASP A 179 -3.57 -19.32 -4.64
C ASP A 179 -5.11 -19.25 -4.73
N ALA A 180 -5.71 -20.28 -5.35
CA ALA A 180 -7.17 -20.33 -5.53
C ALA A 180 -7.94 -20.42 -4.20
N ASN A 181 -7.38 -21.02 -3.16
CA ASN A 181 -8.04 -21.15 -1.87
C ASN A 181 -8.07 -19.80 -1.15
N GLN A 182 -6.92 -19.13 -1.06
CA GLN A 182 -6.80 -17.79 -0.48
C GLN A 182 -7.64 -16.78 -1.26
N PHE A 183 -7.65 -16.87 -2.59
CA PHE A 183 -8.48 -16.03 -3.43
C PHE A 183 -9.96 -16.17 -3.06
N GLU A 184 -10.51 -17.38 -3.04
CA GLU A 184 -11.94 -17.61 -2.78
C GLU A 184 -12.37 -17.20 -1.37
N GLN A 185 -11.50 -17.44 -0.37
CA GLN A 185 -11.86 -17.20 1.03
C GLN A 185 -11.71 -15.74 1.47
N VAL A 186 -10.72 -15.02 0.94
CA VAL A 186 -10.34 -13.70 1.47
C VAL A 186 -10.45 -12.61 0.41
N ILE A 187 -9.85 -12.83 -0.76
CA ILE A 187 -9.68 -11.77 -1.76
C ILE A 187 -10.99 -11.54 -2.53
N TRP A 188 -11.64 -12.63 -2.95
CA TRP A 188 -12.83 -12.58 -3.79
C TRP A 188 -14.02 -11.92 -3.08
N PRO A 189 -14.33 -12.22 -1.81
CA PRO A 189 -15.40 -11.53 -1.08
C PRO A 189 -15.24 -10.01 -1.05
N ALA A 190 -14.01 -9.50 -0.94
CA ALA A 190 -13.71 -8.07 -0.93
C ALA A 190 -13.77 -7.44 -2.34
N LEU A 191 -13.22 -8.11 -3.35
CA LEU A 191 -13.17 -7.58 -4.72
C LEU A 191 -14.51 -7.65 -5.44
N LYS A 192 -15.25 -8.75 -5.27
CA LYS A 192 -16.51 -9.03 -5.98
C LYS A 192 -17.48 -7.85 -6.01
N PRO A 193 -17.87 -7.21 -4.88
CA PRO A 193 -18.82 -6.09 -4.91
C PRO A 193 -18.29 -4.86 -5.65
N GLU A 194 -16.96 -4.71 -5.75
CA GLU A 194 -16.35 -3.54 -6.37
C GLU A 194 -16.11 -3.71 -7.87
N ILE A 195 -15.95 -4.95 -8.36
CA ILE A 195 -15.62 -5.22 -9.78
C ILE A 195 -16.75 -5.88 -10.58
N LEU A 196 -17.66 -6.64 -9.96
CA LEU A 196 -18.82 -7.26 -10.64
C LEU A 196 -20.02 -6.31 -10.64
N LYS A 197 -19.82 -5.13 -11.23
CA LYS A 197 -20.83 -4.10 -11.44
C LYS A 197 -21.53 -4.25 -12.81
N PRO A 198 -22.71 -3.66 -13.02
CA PRO A 198 -23.35 -3.63 -14.34
C PRO A 198 -22.47 -2.94 -15.40
N TRP A 199 -22.71 -3.24 -16.68
CA TRP A 199 -21.94 -2.68 -17.81
C TRP A 199 -21.71 -1.16 -17.78
N PRO A 200 -22.71 -0.31 -17.46
CA PRO A 200 -22.50 1.14 -17.42
C PRO A 200 -21.52 1.63 -16.35
N GLU A 201 -21.23 0.81 -15.35
CA GLU A 201 -20.30 1.10 -14.26
C GLU A 201 -18.94 0.42 -14.43
N GLN A 202 -18.78 -0.40 -15.48
CA GLN A 202 -17.53 -1.05 -15.80
C GLN A 202 -16.53 -0.02 -16.35
N THR A 203 -15.27 -0.21 -16.02
CA THR A 203 -14.13 0.58 -16.51
C THR A 203 -13.12 -0.36 -17.19
N ILE A 204 -12.18 0.22 -17.92
CA ILE A 204 -11.07 -0.54 -18.51
C ILE A 204 -10.30 -1.34 -17.44
N ASP A 205 -10.11 -0.75 -16.25
CA ASP A 205 -9.44 -1.40 -15.13
C ASP A 205 -10.23 -2.59 -14.60
N SER A 206 -11.56 -2.44 -14.41
CA SER A 206 -12.39 -3.53 -13.88
C SER A 206 -12.55 -4.66 -14.87
N ILE A 207 -12.68 -4.38 -16.18
CA ILE A 207 -12.68 -5.39 -17.24
C ILE A 207 -11.36 -6.13 -17.30
N TYR A 208 -10.24 -5.44 -17.18
CA TYR A 208 -8.92 -6.07 -17.14
C TYR A 208 -8.76 -6.99 -15.92
N ILE A 209 -9.15 -6.53 -14.73
CA ILE A 209 -9.14 -7.36 -13.51
C ILE A 209 -10.07 -8.58 -13.65
N LEU A 210 -11.29 -8.40 -14.18
CA LEU A 210 -12.21 -9.52 -14.44
C LEU A 210 -11.62 -10.55 -15.39
N THR A 211 -10.90 -10.11 -16.43
CA THR A 211 -10.20 -10.98 -17.38
C THR A 211 -9.10 -11.78 -16.68
N LEU A 212 -8.31 -11.13 -15.82
CA LEU A 212 -7.27 -11.79 -15.04
C LEU A 212 -7.85 -12.82 -14.06
N ILE A 213 -8.95 -12.48 -13.39
CA ILE A 213 -9.65 -13.40 -12.49
C ILE A 213 -10.21 -14.58 -13.27
N HIS A 214 -10.81 -14.36 -14.45
CA HIS A 214 -11.34 -15.45 -15.26
C HIS A 214 -10.22 -16.41 -15.69
N LYS A 215 -9.06 -15.88 -16.07
CA LYS A 215 -7.88 -16.65 -16.45
C LYS A 215 -7.30 -17.48 -15.30
N LYS A 216 -7.22 -16.91 -14.08
CA LYS A 216 -6.55 -17.52 -12.94
C LYS A 216 -7.46 -18.33 -12.01
N PHE A 217 -8.68 -17.84 -11.84
CA PHE A 217 -9.68 -18.34 -10.90
C PHE A 217 -11.02 -18.57 -11.64
N PRO A 218 -11.05 -19.45 -12.67
CA PRO A 218 -12.23 -19.65 -13.50
C PRO A 218 -13.45 -20.13 -12.71
N GLN A 219 -13.25 -20.77 -11.55
CA GLN A 219 -14.32 -21.23 -10.67
C GLN A 219 -15.10 -20.10 -10.00
N SER A 220 -14.50 -18.92 -9.83
CA SER A 220 -15.11 -17.77 -9.17
C SER A 220 -15.97 -16.95 -10.15
N LEU A 221 -15.61 -16.97 -11.44
CA LEU A 221 -16.29 -16.30 -12.55
C LEU A 221 -16.99 -17.29 -13.50
N LYS A 222 -17.84 -18.15 -12.95
CA LYS A 222 -18.72 -19.04 -13.74
C LYS A 222 -19.74 -18.23 -14.52
N ALA A 223 -20.23 -18.83 -15.62
CA ALA A 223 -21.30 -18.27 -16.44
C ALA A 223 -22.56 -17.88 -15.63
N SER A 224 -22.88 -18.59 -14.55
CA SER A 224 -23.98 -18.23 -13.64
C SER A 224 -23.72 -16.93 -12.87
N THR A 225 -22.48 -16.71 -12.42
CA THR A 225 -22.06 -15.46 -11.76
C THR A 225 -22.11 -14.31 -12.75
N LEU A 226 -21.55 -14.47 -13.94
CA LEU A 226 -21.58 -13.46 -15.00
C LEU A 226 -23.02 -13.12 -15.37
N LYS A 227 -23.90 -14.12 -15.55
CA LYS A 227 -25.29 -13.89 -15.93
C LYS A 227 -26.05 -13.09 -14.89
N LYS A 228 -25.74 -13.29 -13.61
CA LYS A 228 -26.38 -12.59 -12.49
C LYS A 228 -25.98 -11.11 -12.40
N HIS A 229 -24.74 -10.76 -12.76
CA HIS A 229 -24.16 -9.45 -12.49
C HIS A 229 -23.95 -8.58 -13.73
N LEU A 230 -23.71 -9.20 -14.89
CA LEU A 230 -23.39 -8.56 -16.17
C LEU A 230 -24.38 -8.96 -17.28
N GLU A 231 -25.43 -9.71 -16.95
CA GLU A 231 -26.45 -10.21 -17.89
C GLU A 231 -25.89 -11.04 -19.06
N THR A 232 -24.64 -11.49 -18.95
CA THR A 232 -23.93 -12.24 -19.99
C THR A 232 -23.35 -13.54 -19.43
N ARG A 233 -23.11 -14.54 -20.27
CA ARG A 233 -22.46 -15.80 -19.84
C ARG A 233 -20.95 -15.80 -20.03
N GLU A 234 -20.43 -14.88 -20.83
CA GLU A 234 -19.03 -14.76 -21.20
C GLU A 234 -18.73 -13.28 -21.43
N ILE A 235 -17.60 -12.77 -20.95
CA ILE A 235 -17.27 -11.34 -21.08
C ILE A 235 -16.96 -10.98 -22.54
N PHE A 236 -16.19 -11.82 -23.23
CA PHE A 236 -15.73 -11.58 -24.61
C PHE A 236 -16.57 -12.37 -25.62
N CYS A 237 -17.80 -11.92 -25.87
CA CYS A 237 -18.69 -12.47 -26.88
C CYS A 237 -19.32 -11.38 -27.76
N GLU A 238 -19.91 -11.77 -28.89
CA GLU A 238 -20.53 -10.83 -29.85
C GLU A 238 -21.57 -9.92 -29.20
N GLU A 239 -22.35 -10.45 -28.26
CA GLU A 239 -23.40 -9.73 -27.52
C GLU A 239 -22.84 -8.55 -26.71
N ASN A 240 -21.58 -8.64 -26.28
CA ASN A 240 -20.93 -7.63 -25.46
C ASN A 240 -20.02 -6.68 -26.26
N ILE A 241 -19.92 -6.81 -27.59
CA ILE A 241 -19.04 -5.95 -28.41
C ILE A 241 -19.35 -4.47 -28.18
N LYS A 242 -20.64 -4.10 -28.17
CA LYS A 242 -21.07 -2.71 -27.97
C LYS A 242 -20.66 -2.17 -26.59
N PRO A 243 -21.07 -2.77 -25.45
CA PRO A 243 -20.67 -2.25 -24.15
C PRO A 243 -19.16 -2.29 -23.91
N LEU A 244 -18.44 -3.28 -24.48
CA LEU A 244 -16.96 -3.27 -24.45
C LEU A 244 -16.37 -2.10 -25.25
N GLY A 245 -16.94 -1.82 -26.44
CA GLY A 245 -16.56 -0.67 -27.25
C GLY A 245 -16.76 0.66 -26.51
N ASP A 246 -17.88 0.82 -25.82
CA ASP A 246 -18.21 2.03 -25.04
C ASP A 246 -17.24 2.24 -23.84
N ILE A 247 -16.58 1.19 -23.36
CA ILE A 247 -15.59 1.26 -22.26
C ILE A 247 -14.19 1.57 -22.79
N LEU A 248 -13.87 1.11 -24.00
CA LEU A 248 -12.52 1.16 -24.57
C LEU A 248 -12.27 2.39 -25.47
N LEU A 249 -13.33 3.07 -25.91
CA LEU A 249 -13.31 4.21 -26.83
C LEU A 249 -13.80 5.49 -26.14
#